data_AF-A0A973YXC6-F1
#
_entry.id   AF-A0A973YXC6-F1
#
_cell.length_a   1.000
_cell.length_b   1.000
_cell.length_c   1.000
_cell.angle_alpha   90.00
_cell.angle_beta   90.00
_cell.angle_gamma   90.00
#
_symmetry.space_group_name_H-M   'P 1'
#
loop_
_entity.id
_entity.type
_entity.pdbx_description
1 polymer ?
#
loop_
_entity_poly.entity_id
_entity_poly.type
_entity_poly.pdbx_seq_one_letter_code
_entity_poly.pdbx_strand_id
1 'polypeptide(L)'
;SIVSAGARAIVTGGYHSLPKVEMPGALLIGDTAGTLNVPKIKGTHQAIKSAMHAAEHLHANNLSPEGFDAKLRSSDVMHELKKVRNIKPGFKKGMWFGLFNAAWETVTLGLSPWTLKNKPDWNSLDKVGAQEAPKRDYMQRELAPRDRLAGVYFAATEHDEDQPVHLVVHDPSVCVTRCAAEYDNPCTRFCPAGVYEIVDDPDGPANTGKRLQINAANCVHCKTCDIKDPYEIITWVTPEGGAGPNYQNL
;
A
#
# COMPACT_ATOMS: atom_id res chain seq x y z
N SER A 1 -6.10 -27.79 -3.30
CA SER A 1 -4.69 -27.35 -3.24
C SER A 1 -4.64 -25.85 -3.43
N ILE A 2 -3.68 -25.16 -2.81
CA ILE A 2 -3.38 -23.78 -3.17
C ILE A 2 -2.51 -23.81 -4.42
N VAL A 3 -2.90 -23.02 -5.42
CA VAL A 3 -2.28 -23.00 -6.75
C VAL A 3 -1.61 -21.66 -7.06
N SER A 4 -1.98 -20.61 -6.30
CA SER A 4 -1.49 -19.25 -6.49
C SER A 4 -1.62 -18.47 -5.18
N ALA A 5 -0.69 -17.57 -4.90
CA ALA A 5 -0.72 -16.68 -3.74
C ALA A 5 -0.14 -15.31 -4.13
N GLY A 6 -0.64 -14.24 -3.52
CA GLY A 6 -0.17 -12.90 -3.85
C GLY A 6 -0.46 -11.90 -2.75
N ALA A 7 0.20 -10.75 -2.84
CA ALA A 7 -0.02 -9.64 -1.93
C ALA A 7 0.06 -8.32 -2.70
N ARG A 8 -0.86 -7.40 -2.37
CA ARG A 8 -0.89 -6.05 -2.93
C ARG A 8 -1.39 -5.07 -1.88
N ALA A 9 -0.75 -3.91 -1.78
CA ALA A 9 -1.34 -2.79 -1.07
C ALA A 9 -2.56 -2.26 -1.85
N ILE A 10 -3.63 -1.94 -1.13
CA ILE A 10 -4.81 -1.30 -1.69
C ILE A 10 -4.94 0.12 -1.15
N VAL A 11 -5.47 1.03 -1.96
CA VAL A 11 -5.71 2.40 -1.50
C VAL A 11 -6.90 2.44 -0.54
N THR A 12 -6.71 3.09 0.63
CA THR A 12 -7.79 3.23 1.62
C THR A 12 -8.13 4.67 2.02
N GLY A 13 -7.48 5.65 1.38
CA GLY A 13 -7.73 7.07 1.67
C GLY A 13 -9.08 7.56 1.16
N GLY A 14 -9.52 7.05 0.01
CA GLY A 14 -10.80 7.39 -0.63
C GLY A 14 -10.88 8.87 -1.01
N TYR A 15 -12.10 9.42 -0.97
CA TYR A 15 -12.43 10.79 -1.39
C TYR A 15 -11.49 11.87 -0.82
N HIS A 16 -11.02 11.73 0.42
CA HIS A 16 -10.18 12.73 1.11
C HIS A 16 -8.75 12.78 0.62
N SER A 17 -8.29 11.70 -0.01
CA SER A 17 -6.89 11.50 -0.39
C SER A 17 -6.70 11.59 -1.90
N LEU A 18 -7.73 12.04 -2.63
CA LEU A 18 -7.65 12.23 -4.08
C LEU A 18 -6.70 13.40 -4.39
N PRO A 19 -5.56 13.18 -5.05
CA PRO A 19 -4.66 14.25 -5.46
C PRO A 19 -5.28 15.07 -6.60
N LYS A 20 -4.55 16.09 -7.08
CA LYS A 20 -4.84 16.63 -8.41
C LYS A 20 -4.58 15.53 -9.44
N VAL A 21 -5.56 15.21 -10.27
CA VAL A 21 -5.49 14.06 -11.21
C VAL A 21 -5.08 14.43 -12.64
N GLU A 22 -4.63 15.66 -12.85
CA GLU A 22 -4.17 16.17 -14.15
C GLU A 22 -2.84 16.92 -14.00
N MET A 23 -1.98 16.82 -15.00
CA MET A 23 -0.75 17.60 -15.15
C MET A 23 -0.33 17.66 -16.62
N PRO A 24 0.59 18.55 -17.02
CA PRO A 24 1.06 18.62 -18.41
C PRO A 24 1.53 17.25 -18.90
N GLY A 25 0.86 16.72 -19.92
CA GLY A 25 1.18 15.42 -20.53
C GLY A 25 0.70 14.18 -19.77
N ALA A 26 -0.03 14.30 -18.66
CA ALA A 26 -0.48 13.12 -17.91
C ALA A 26 -1.81 13.30 -17.16
N LEU A 27 -2.53 12.18 -17.01
CA LEU A 27 -3.71 12.03 -16.16
C LEU A 27 -3.49 10.89 -15.16
N LEU A 28 -4.01 11.02 -13.95
CA LEU A 28 -4.06 9.95 -12.96
C LEU A 28 -5.46 9.32 -12.96
N ILE A 29 -5.53 8.00 -13.10
CA ILE A 29 -6.79 7.23 -13.11
C ILE A 29 -6.67 5.99 -12.21
N GLY A 30 -7.81 5.34 -11.93
CA GLY A 30 -7.88 4.13 -11.12
C GLY A 30 -7.30 4.27 -9.71
N ASP A 31 -6.72 3.19 -9.21
CA ASP A 31 -6.19 3.16 -7.85
C ASP A 31 -4.98 4.09 -7.66
N THR A 32 -4.26 4.44 -8.73
CA THR A 32 -3.23 5.49 -8.70
C THR A 32 -3.83 6.84 -8.31
N ALA A 33 -5.02 7.17 -8.80
CA ALA A 33 -5.76 8.35 -8.35
C ALA A 33 -6.44 8.15 -6.98
N GLY A 34 -6.60 6.91 -6.51
CA GLY A 34 -7.20 6.59 -5.21
C GLY A 34 -8.71 6.31 -5.27
N THR A 35 -9.21 5.73 -6.37
CA THR A 35 -10.67 5.60 -6.62
C THR A 35 -11.37 4.42 -5.94
N LEU A 36 -10.72 3.71 -5.01
CA LEU A 36 -11.28 2.50 -4.39
C LEU A 36 -12.39 2.81 -3.37
N ASN A 37 -13.51 2.09 -3.48
CA ASN A 37 -14.58 2.09 -2.48
C ASN A 37 -14.24 1.09 -1.36
N VAL A 38 -13.67 1.58 -0.26
CA VAL A 38 -13.14 0.74 0.83
C VAL A 38 -14.20 -0.09 1.51
N PRO A 39 -15.37 0.45 1.93
CA PRO A 39 -16.39 -0.36 2.58
C PRO A 39 -16.93 -1.50 1.73
N LYS A 40 -16.95 -1.35 0.40
CA LYS A 40 -17.34 -2.41 -0.52
C LYS A 40 -16.19 -3.35 -0.90
N ILE A 41 -14.94 -2.94 -0.65
CA ILE A 41 -13.72 -3.59 -1.16
C ILE A 41 -13.79 -3.71 -2.69
N LYS A 42 -14.18 -2.61 -3.36
CA LYS A 42 -14.35 -2.57 -4.82
C LYS A 42 -13.70 -1.32 -5.41
N GLY A 43 -12.67 -1.52 -6.23
CA GLY A 43 -12.01 -0.47 -7.00
C GLY A 43 -12.10 -0.64 -8.52
N THR A 44 -12.24 -1.88 -9.01
CA THR A 44 -12.19 -2.20 -10.44
C THR A 44 -13.21 -1.43 -11.27
N HIS A 45 -14.46 -1.34 -10.83
CA HIS A 45 -15.50 -0.60 -11.56
C HIS A 45 -15.21 0.91 -11.60
N GLN A 46 -14.66 1.46 -10.51
CA GLN A 46 -14.28 2.86 -10.44
C GLN A 46 -13.07 3.15 -11.32
N ALA A 47 -12.10 2.23 -11.37
CA ALA A 47 -10.94 2.35 -12.23
C ALA A 47 -11.35 2.36 -13.71
N ILE A 48 -12.20 1.42 -14.14
CA ILE A 48 -12.74 1.37 -15.50
C ILE A 48 -13.47 2.68 -15.84
N LYS A 49 -14.39 3.13 -14.98
CA LYS A 49 -15.13 4.38 -15.20
C LYS A 49 -14.22 5.60 -15.27
N SER A 50 -13.23 5.71 -14.38
CA SER A 50 -12.27 6.82 -14.42
C SER A 50 -11.45 6.85 -15.71
N ALA A 51 -11.12 5.66 -16.25
CA ALA A 51 -10.45 5.53 -17.54
C ALA A 51 -11.34 5.96 -18.71
N MET A 52 -12.62 5.57 -18.69
CA MET A 52 -13.60 6.01 -19.69
C MET A 52 -13.75 7.54 -19.70
N HIS A 53 -13.92 8.14 -18.51
CA HIS A 53 -13.99 9.60 -18.37
C HIS A 53 -12.74 10.30 -18.91
N ALA A 54 -11.55 9.72 -18.66
CA ALA A 54 -10.27 10.24 -19.16
C ALA A 54 -10.17 10.15 -20.69
N ALA A 55 -10.54 9.01 -21.28
CA ALA A 55 -10.51 8.81 -22.72
C ALA A 55 -11.45 9.79 -23.44
N GLU A 56 -12.68 9.94 -22.96
CA GLU A 56 -13.64 10.92 -23.49
C GLU A 56 -13.14 12.36 -23.33
N HIS A 57 -12.50 12.68 -22.20
CA HIS A 57 -11.93 14.00 -21.95
C HIS A 57 -10.84 14.33 -22.96
N LEU A 58 -9.88 13.43 -23.12
CA LEU A 58 -8.78 13.61 -24.06
C LEU A 58 -9.30 13.70 -25.50
N HIS A 59 -10.28 12.87 -25.87
CA HIS A 59 -10.89 12.94 -27.20
C HIS A 59 -11.56 14.30 -27.46
N ALA A 60 -12.35 14.81 -26.53
CA ALA A 60 -13.07 16.06 -26.68
C ALA A 60 -12.17 17.32 -26.62
N ASN A 61 -10.99 17.21 -25.99
CA ASN A 61 -10.10 18.34 -25.73
C ASN A 61 -8.76 18.25 -26.49
N ASN A 62 -8.73 17.60 -27.66
CA ASN A 62 -7.53 17.48 -28.50
C ASN A 62 -6.29 16.95 -27.73
N LEU A 63 -6.50 15.90 -26.93
CA LEU A 63 -5.51 15.27 -26.04
C LEU A 63 -4.97 16.17 -24.92
N SER A 64 -5.61 17.33 -24.67
CA SER A 64 -5.28 18.16 -23.52
C SER A 64 -5.76 17.52 -22.21
N PRO A 65 -4.89 17.37 -21.19
CA PRO A 65 -5.27 16.88 -19.87
C PRO A 65 -6.00 17.94 -19.03
N GLU A 66 -5.92 19.22 -19.39
CA GLU A 66 -6.48 20.32 -18.60
C GLU A 66 -8.00 20.21 -18.44
N GLY A 67 -8.50 20.40 -17.22
CA GLY A 67 -9.91 20.32 -16.86
C GLY A 67 -10.41 18.91 -16.51
N PHE A 68 -9.58 17.88 -16.64
CA PHE A 68 -9.93 16.51 -16.26
C PHE A 68 -10.18 16.37 -14.75
N ASP A 69 -9.45 17.07 -13.89
CA ASP A 69 -9.65 17.00 -12.44
C ASP A 69 -11.06 17.46 -12.06
N ALA A 70 -11.53 18.55 -12.66
CA ALA A 70 -12.89 19.03 -12.48
C ALA A 70 -13.94 18.05 -13.03
N LYS A 71 -13.69 17.46 -14.21
CA LYS A 71 -14.56 16.44 -14.82
C LYS A 71 -14.67 15.19 -13.93
N LEU A 72 -13.55 14.67 -13.41
CA LEU A 72 -13.58 13.51 -12.54
C LEU A 72 -14.28 13.83 -11.23
N ARG A 73 -14.05 15.01 -10.63
CA ARG A 73 -14.70 15.44 -9.38
C ARG A 73 -16.22 15.60 -9.49
N SER A 74 -16.75 15.91 -10.67
CA SER A 74 -18.20 15.98 -10.93
C SER A 74 -18.83 14.65 -11.38
N SER A 75 -18.01 13.61 -11.58
CA SER A 75 -18.47 12.31 -12.09
C SER A 75 -19.19 11.45 -11.05
N ASP A 76 -19.85 10.40 -11.54
CA ASP A 76 -20.45 9.35 -10.74
C ASP A 76 -19.43 8.59 -9.86
N VAL A 77 -18.17 8.48 -10.32
CA VAL A 77 -17.06 7.89 -9.55
C VAL A 77 -16.89 8.64 -8.22
N MET A 78 -16.80 9.97 -8.28
CA MET A 78 -16.58 10.81 -7.10
C MET A 78 -17.83 10.94 -6.25
N HIS A 79 -19.01 10.95 -6.86
CA HIS A 79 -20.27 10.85 -6.11
C HIS A 79 -20.35 9.58 -5.26
N GLU A 80 -19.95 8.41 -5.79
CA GLU A 80 -19.94 7.18 -5.01
C GLU A 80 -18.93 7.25 -3.84
N LEU A 81 -17.71 7.74 -4.08
CA LEU A 81 -16.69 7.85 -3.04
C LEU A 81 -17.07 8.85 -1.95
N LYS A 82 -17.73 9.96 -2.32
CA LYS A 82 -18.19 10.97 -1.37
C LYS A 82 -19.21 10.40 -0.38
N LYS A 83 -20.09 9.46 -0.81
CA LYS A 83 -21.09 8.82 0.06
C LYS A 83 -20.47 7.95 1.16
N VAL A 84 -19.28 7.39 0.92
CA VAL A 84 -18.62 6.46 1.85
C VAL A 84 -17.43 7.09 2.57
N ARG A 85 -17.18 8.40 2.36
CA ARG A 85 -15.94 9.08 2.72
C ARG A 85 -15.60 8.98 4.21
N ASN A 86 -16.59 8.94 5.10
CA ASN A 86 -16.36 8.94 6.54
C ASN A 86 -16.32 7.54 7.15
N ILE A 87 -16.63 6.47 6.41
CA ILE A 87 -16.74 5.13 6.98
C ILE A 87 -15.38 4.63 7.49
N LYS A 88 -14.37 4.56 6.62
CA LYS A 88 -13.03 4.07 6.99
C LYS A 88 -12.32 4.93 8.05
N PRO A 89 -12.35 6.28 7.98
CA PRO A 89 -11.80 7.12 9.04
C PRO A 89 -12.51 6.94 10.39
N GLY A 90 -13.81 6.60 10.40
CA GLY A 90 -14.54 6.29 11.63
C GLY A 90 -13.89 5.15 12.42
N PHE A 91 -13.50 4.07 11.73
CA PHE A 91 -12.83 2.92 12.36
C PHE A 91 -11.42 3.22 12.88
N LYS A 92 -10.78 4.32 12.46
CA LYS A 92 -9.50 4.78 13.04
C LYS A 92 -9.68 5.38 14.44
N LYS A 93 -10.92 5.63 14.88
CA LYS A 93 -11.27 6.09 16.24
C LYS A 93 -11.78 4.95 17.15
N GLY A 94 -11.58 3.70 16.76
CA GLY A 94 -12.02 2.52 17.50
C GLY A 94 -13.22 1.82 16.89
N MET A 95 -13.40 0.54 17.25
CA MET A 95 -14.39 -0.35 16.64
C MET A 95 -15.84 0.17 16.81
N TRP A 96 -16.24 0.49 18.05
CA TRP A 96 -17.62 0.89 18.36
C TRP A 96 -18.02 2.22 17.70
N PHE A 97 -17.14 3.22 17.77
CA PHE A 97 -17.35 4.49 17.06
C PHE A 97 -17.42 4.26 15.55
N GLY A 98 -16.52 3.43 15.01
CA GLY A 98 -16.52 3.05 13.60
C GLY A 98 -17.85 2.43 13.14
N LEU A 99 -18.39 1.48 13.91
CA LEU A 99 -19.68 0.85 13.62
C LEU A 99 -20.84 1.84 13.66
N PHE A 100 -20.94 2.67 14.70
CA PHE A 100 -21.99 3.68 14.81
C PHE A 100 -21.91 4.69 13.65
N ASN A 101 -20.72 5.21 13.38
CA ASN A 101 -20.49 6.14 12.27
C ASN A 101 -20.79 5.48 10.92
N ALA A 102 -20.42 4.21 10.71
CA ALA A 102 -20.73 3.50 9.48
C ALA A 102 -22.24 3.33 9.27
N ALA A 103 -22.99 2.99 10.32
CA ALA A 103 -24.45 2.91 10.28
C ALA A 103 -25.05 4.29 9.94
N TRP A 104 -24.60 5.35 10.61
CA TRP A 104 -25.04 6.73 10.34
C TRP A 104 -24.76 7.16 8.89
N GLU A 105 -23.54 6.98 8.39
CA GLU A 105 -23.16 7.33 7.01
C GLU A 105 -23.94 6.50 5.99
N THR A 106 -24.27 5.25 6.30
CA THR A 106 -25.09 4.40 5.42
C THR A 106 -26.54 4.89 5.36
N VAL A 107 -27.16 5.17 6.51
CA VAL A 107 -28.55 5.66 6.59
C VAL A 107 -28.69 7.04 5.95
N THR A 108 -27.73 7.94 6.19
CA THR A 108 -27.73 9.29 5.61
C THR A 108 -27.20 9.35 4.19
N LEU A 109 -26.79 8.22 3.60
CA LEU A 109 -26.16 8.16 2.28
C LEU A 109 -24.95 9.11 2.15
N GLY A 110 -24.20 9.26 3.24
CA GLY A 110 -23.04 10.15 3.34
C GLY A 110 -23.37 11.63 3.35
N LEU A 111 -24.61 12.03 3.64
CA LEU A 111 -25.03 13.44 3.71
C LEU A 111 -24.64 14.14 5.03
N SER A 112 -23.79 13.51 5.84
CA SER A 112 -23.20 14.12 7.02
C SER A 112 -22.58 15.49 6.69
N PRO A 113 -22.84 16.55 7.49
CA PRO A 113 -22.31 17.89 7.23
C PRO A 113 -20.81 18.01 7.56
N TRP A 114 -20.18 16.93 8.02
CA TRP A 114 -18.75 16.86 8.31
C TRP A 114 -18.00 15.89 7.40
N THR A 115 -16.69 16.01 7.47
CA THR A 115 -15.72 15.15 6.80
C THR A 115 -14.60 14.81 7.77
N LEU A 116 -14.38 13.51 8.02
CA LEU A 116 -13.31 13.03 8.89
C LEU A 116 -11.95 13.08 8.16
N LYS A 117 -10.86 13.21 8.93
CA LYS A 117 -9.48 13.32 8.39
C LYS A 117 -8.75 11.99 8.40
N ASN A 118 -7.89 11.79 7.40
CA ASN A 118 -6.92 10.69 7.34
C ASN A 118 -5.56 11.12 7.90
N LYS A 119 -4.72 10.14 8.21
CA LYS A 119 -3.30 10.30 8.55
C LYS A 119 -2.46 9.37 7.67
N PRO A 120 -1.21 9.74 7.33
CA PRO A 120 -0.30 8.83 6.63
C PRO A 120 -0.03 7.58 7.48
N ASP A 121 0.16 6.43 6.82
CA ASP A 121 0.24 5.14 7.50
C ASP A 121 1.64 4.84 8.06
N TRP A 122 2.71 5.42 7.49
CA TRP A 122 4.06 5.33 8.04
C TRP A 122 4.15 5.92 9.46
N ASN A 123 3.37 6.97 9.75
CA ASN A 123 3.29 7.62 11.06
C ASN A 123 2.24 6.98 11.99
N SER A 124 2.00 5.68 11.86
CA SER A 124 0.99 4.96 12.66
C SER A 124 1.58 3.88 13.55
N LEU A 125 2.90 3.71 13.57
CA LEU A 125 3.58 2.72 14.41
C LEU A 125 3.92 3.34 15.76
N ASP A 126 3.67 2.60 16.82
CA ASP A 126 4.16 2.92 18.15
C ASP A 126 5.60 2.44 18.30
N LYS A 127 6.41 3.19 19.05
CA LYS A 127 7.76 2.77 19.41
C LYS A 127 7.71 1.57 20.36
N VAL A 128 8.73 0.71 20.30
CA VAL A 128 8.89 -0.41 21.23
C VAL A 128 8.86 0.09 22.66
N GLY A 129 8.03 -0.53 23.51
CA GLY A 129 7.85 -0.15 24.91
C GLY A 129 6.90 1.04 25.16
N ALA A 130 6.43 1.74 24.11
CA ALA A 130 5.48 2.85 24.29
C ALA A 130 4.05 2.38 24.62
N GLN A 131 3.71 1.15 24.24
CA GLN A 131 2.43 0.50 24.50
C GLN A 131 2.67 -0.98 24.83
N GLU A 132 1.68 -1.63 25.43
CA GLU A 132 1.70 -3.08 25.61
C GLU A 132 1.80 -3.75 24.23
N ALA A 133 2.86 -4.54 24.03
CA ALA A 133 3.06 -5.22 22.77
C ALA A 133 1.92 -6.21 22.54
N PRO A 134 1.29 -6.21 21.34
CA PRO A 134 0.24 -7.18 21.05
C PRO A 134 0.82 -8.59 21.15
N LYS A 135 0.07 -9.50 21.77
CA LYS A 135 0.45 -10.90 21.90
C LYS A 135 0.60 -11.51 20.50
N ARG A 136 1.82 -11.92 20.14
CA ARG A 136 2.14 -12.52 18.84
C ARG A 136 1.87 -14.02 18.91
N ASP A 137 0.60 -14.40 18.80
CA ASP A 137 0.17 -15.81 18.80
C ASP A 137 0.37 -16.47 17.42
N TYR A 138 1.57 -16.31 16.84
CA TYR A 138 1.92 -16.98 15.58
C TYR A 138 2.07 -18.47 15.83
N MET A 139 1.23 -19.26 15.17
CA MET A 139 1.26 -20.71 15.22
C MET A 139 2.01 -21.24 13.99
N GLN A 140 2.72 -22.34 14.17
CA GLN A 140 3.22 -23.12 13.04
C GLN A 140 2.02 -23.56 12.19
N ARG A 141 2.16 -23.45 10.86
CA ARG A 141 1.12 -23.83 9.90
C ARG A 141 1.60 -25.04 9.12
N GLU A 142 0.75 -26.06 9.05
CA GLU A 142 1.03 -27.26 8.24
C GLU A 142 0.51 -27.11 6.79
N LEU A 143 -0.54 -26.32 6.58
CA LEU A 143 -1.13 -26.11 5.26
C LEU A 143 -0.42 -25.02 4.46
N ALA A 144 -0.27 -25.24 3.16
CA ALA A 144 0.23 -24.25 2.21
C ALA A 144 -0.64 -22.96 2.21
N PRO A 145 -0.06 -21.77 1.91
CA PRO A 145 1.35 -21.47 2.08
C PRO A 145 1.67 -21.51 3.59
N ARG A 146 2.60 -22.39 3.97
CA ARG A 146 2.95 -22.62 5.38
C ARG A 146 3.75 -21.46 5.98
N ASP A 147 4.52 -20.79 5.13
CA ASP A 147 5.42 -19.70 5.46
C ASP A 147 5.49 -18.69 4.30
N ARG A 148 6.29 -17.63 4.47
CA ARG A 148 6.46 -16.58 3.45
C ARG A 148 7.18 -17.08 2.20
N LEU A 149 8.12 -18.02 2.33
CA LEU A 149 8.86 -18.59 1.19
C LEU A 149 7.94 -19.42 0.30
N ALA A 150 7.05 -20.23 0.90
CA ALA A 150 5.98 -20.91 0.19
C ALA A 150 5.06 -19.89 -0.51
N GLY A 151 4.75 -18.77 0.15
CA GLY A 151 4.01 -17.66 -0.46
C GLY A 151 4.69 -17.09 -1.71
N VAL A 152 6.01 -16.84 -1.65
CA VAL A 152 6.85 -16.38 -2.77
C VAL A 152 6.83 -17.42 -3.91
N TYR A 153 6.98 -18.70 -3.59
CA TYR A 153 6.87 -19.79 -4.57
C TYR A 153 5.52 -19.79 -5.28
N PHE A 154 4.40 -19.69 -4.53
CA PHE A 154 3.06 -19.64 -5.13
C PHE A 154 2.72 -18.31 -5.82
N ALA A 155 3.50 -17.25 -5.59
CA ALA A 155 3.42 -16.02 -6.37
C ALA A 155 4.10 -16.16 -7.74
N ALA A 156 4.84 -17.26 -7.96
CA ALA A 156 5.66 -17.48 -9.15
C ALA A 156 6.46 -16.22 -9.51
N THR A 157 7.06 -15.58 -8.49
CA THR A 157 7.83 -14.36 -8.68
C THR A 157 9.22 -14.69 -9.19
N GLU A 158 9.66 -13.94 -10.18
CA GLU A 158 10.94 -14.17 -10.84
C GLU A 158 11.64 -12.84 -11.14
N HIS A 159 12.93 -12.79 -10.87
CA HIS A 159 13.80 -11.65 -11.12
C HIS A 159 15.16 -12.20 -11.53
N ASP A 160 15.81 -11.57 -12.51
CA ASP A 160 17.24 -11.76 -12.73
C ASP A 160 18.01 -11.32 -11.47
N GLU A 161 18.91 -12.17 -10.96
CA GLU A 161 19.70 -11.90 -9.75
C GLU A 161 20.80 -10.86 -9.99
N ASP A 162 21.26 -10.69 -11.24
CA ASP A 162 22.30 -9.74 -11.61
C ASP A 162 21.75 -8.32 -11.87
N GLN A 163 20.43 -8.14 -11.83
CA GLN A 163 19.82 -6.82 -12.01
C GLN A 163 19.99 -5.94 -10.76
N PRO A 164 20.00 -4.59 -10.92
CA PRO A 164 20.04 -3.68 -9.78
C PRO A 164 18.87 -3.88 -8.80
N VAL A 165 19.16 -3.80 -7.50
CA VAL A 165 18.14 -3.90 -6.45
C VAL A 165 17.17 -2.72 -6.57
N HIS A 166 15.92 -3.03 -6.91
CA HIS A 166 14.83 -2.06 -7.12
C HIS A 166 14.19 -1.55 -5.82
N LEU A 167 14.76 -1.89 -4.67
CA LEU A 167 14.35 -1.47 -3.32
C LEU A 167 15.47 -0.63 -2.74
N VAL A 168 15.44 0.67 -3.05
CA VAL A 168 16.50 1.60 -2.68
C VAL A 168 16.32 2.02 -1.23
N VAL A 169 17.32 1.74 -0.39
CA VAL A 169 17.36 2.20 1.00
C VAL A 169 18.38 3.31 1.11
N HIS A 170 17.91 4.55 1.29
CA HIS A 170 18.75 5.76 1.20
C HIS A 170 19.78 5.87 2.34
N ASP A 171 19.46 5.33 3.52
CA ASP A 171 20.38 5.27 4.66
C ASP A 171 20.29 3.89 5.37
N PRO A 172 21.11 2.91 4.95
CA PRO A 172 21.12 1.57 5.56
C PRO A 172 21.53 1.58 7.05
N SER A 173 22.21 2.62 7.53
CA SER A 173 22.63 2.70 8.94
C SER A 173 21.44 2.87 9.88
N VAL A 174 20.37 3.53 9.43
CA VAL A 174 19.11 3.68 10.18
C VAL A 174 18.49 2.32 10.46
N CYS A 175 18.59 1.36 9.53
CA CYS A 175 18.04 0.03 9.70
C CYS A 175 18.67 -0.71 10.89
N VAL A 176 19.96 -0.60 11.10
CA VAL A 176 20.63 -1.34 12.21
C VAL A 176 20.79 -0.54 13.49
N THR A 177 20.46 0.76 13.46
CA THR A 177 20.55 1.65 14.62
C THR A 177 19.15 2.05 15.12
N ARG A 178 18.62 3.17 14.63
CA ARG A 178 17.39 3.80 15.11
C ARG A 178 16.17 2.92 14.88
N CYS A 179 16.03 2.34 13.70
CA CYS A 179 14.87 1.51 13.36
C CYS A 179 14.83 0.21 14.16
N ALA A 180 15.99 -0.39 14.40
CA ALA A 180 16.12 -1.55 15.29
C ALA A 180 15.69 -1.19 16.73
N ALA A 181 16.19 -0.07 17.26
CA ALA A 181 15.89 0.35 18.63
C ALA A 181 14.44 0.85 18.82
N GLU A 182 13.95 1.69 17.92
CA GLU A 182 12.64 2.36 18.07
C GLU A 182 11.48 1.48 17.62
N TYR A 183 11.65 0.62 16.61
CA TYR A 183 10.55 -0.13 15.98
C TYR A 183 10.83 -1.63 15.78
N ASP A 184 11.99 -2.12 16.21
CA ASP A 184 12.41 -3.52 16.05
C ASP A 184 12.36 -3.97 14.57
N ASN A 185 12.78 -3.11 13.65
CA ASN A 185 12.80 -3.37 12.19
C ASN A 185 11.49 -3.91 11.61
N PRO A 186 10.42 -3.09 11.54
CA PRO A 186 9.09 -3.56 11.15
C PRO A 186 9.02 -4.09 9.71
N CYS A 187 9.96 -3.70 8.83
CA CYS A 187 10.07 -4.21 7.47
C CYS A 187 10.26 -5.72 7.38
N THR A 188 10.90 -6.33 8.37
CA THR A 188 11.05 -7.78 8.48
C THR A 188 9.73 -8.51 8.72
N ARG A 189 8.66 -7.78 9.08
CA ARG A 189 7.35 -8.34 9.44
C ARG A 189 6.23 -7.90 8.51
N PHE A 190 6.14 -6.62 8.15
CA PHE A 190 5.10 -6.15 7.23
C PHE A 190 5.36 -6.58 5.78
N CYS A 191 6.61 -6.93 5.43
CA CYS A 191 6.92 -7.42 4.10
C CYS A 191 6.30 -8.81 3.94
N PRO A 192 5.36 -8.99 2.98
CA PRO A 192 4.68 -10.26 2.80
C PRO A 192 5.59 -11.37 2.24
N ALA A 193 6.76 -10.99 1.71
CA ALA A 193 7.63 -11.87 0.93
C ALA A 193 9.02 -12.12 1.56
N GLY A 194 9.27 -11.63 2.78
CA GLY A 194 10.55 -11.87 3.45
C GLY A 194 11.76 -11.25 2.72
N VAL A 195 11.55 -10.09 2.10
CA VAL A 195 12.60 -9.39 1.34
C VAL A 195 13.66 -8.77 2.24
N TYR A 196 13.27 -8.29 3.42
CA TYR A 196 14.17 -7.58 4.35
C TYR A 196 14.54 -8.49 5.51
N GLU A 197 15.85 -8.64 5.74
CA GLU A 197 16.42 -9.43 6.83
C GLU A 197 17.57 -8.65 7.48
N ILE A 198 17.72 -8.75 8.79
CA ILE A 198 18.88 -8.20 9.50
C ILE A 198 19.81 -9.37 9.80
N VAL A 199 21.00 -9.35 9.21
CA VAL A 199 22.01 -10.41 9.32
C VAL A 199 23.23 -9.90 10.09
N ASP A 200 23.98 -10.82 10.68
CA ASP A 200 25.24 -10.48 11.33
C ASP A 200 26.30 -10.14 10.28
N ASP A 201 27.01 -9.04 10.51
CA ASP A 201 28.11 -8.57 9.67
C ASP A 201 29.07 -7.71 10.52
N PRO A 202 30.28 -8.22 10.83
CA PRO A 202 31.27 -7.49 11.62
C PRO A 202 31.66 -6.13 11.02
N ASP A 203 31.66 -6.03 9.69
CA ASP A 203 31.99 -4.81 8.94
C ASP A 203 30.74 -4.02 8.54
N GLY A 204 29.58 -4.40 9.11
CA GLY A 204 28.29 -3.79 8.86
C GLY A 204 28.22 -2.30 9.25
N PRO A 205 27.25 -1.56 8.69
CA PRO A 205 27.14 -0.13 8.90
C PRO A 205 26.99 0.23 10.39
N ALA A 206 27.50 1.40 10.75
CA ALA A 206 27.45 1.96 12.10
C ALA A 206 28.09 1.09 13.20
N ASN A 207 28.99 0.15 12.85
CA ASN A 207 29.72 -0.71 13.79
C ASN A 207 28.81 -1.49 14.76
N THR A 208 27.62 -1.87 14.31
CA THR A 208 26.64 -2.61 15.12
C THR A 208 26.85 -4.13 15.08
N GLY A 209 27.77 -4.61 14.24
CA GLY A 209 27.94 -6.04 13.96
C GLY A 209 26.78 -6.62 13.14
N LYS A 210 25.94 -5.78 12.52
CA LYS A 210 24.76 -6.16 11.75
C LYS A 210 24.66 -5.34 10.47
N ARG A 211 23.94 -5.89 9.48
CA ARG A 211 23.52 -5.15 8.29
C ARG A 211 22.12 -5.54 7.82
N LEU A 212 21.54 -4.70 6.98
CA LEU A 212 20.36 -5.06 6.20
C LEU A 212 20.76 -5.93 5.00
N GLN A 213 20.12 -7.08 4.85
CA GLN A 213 20.13 -7.91 3.65
C GLN A 213 18.80 -7.70 2.90
N ILE A 214 18.88 -7.43 1.60
CA ILE A 214 17.71 -7.25 0.74
C ILE A 214 17.66 -8.40 -0.28
N ASN A 215 16.74 -9.33 -0.08
CA ASN A 215 16.47 -10.45 -0.97
C ASN A 215 15.48 -10.02 -2.06
N ALA A 216 15.94 -9.15 -2.97
CA ALA A 216 15.09 -8.44 -3.93
C ALA A 216 14.31 -9.38 -4.88
N ALA A 217 14.87 -10.56 -5.19
CA ALA A 217 14.21 -11.58 -6.02
C ALA A 217 12.90 -12.12 -5.42
N ASN A 218 12.70 -12.00 -4.11
CA ASN A 218 11.45 -12.39 -3.47
C ASN A 218 10.32 -11.35 -3.67
N CYS A 219 10.63 -10.15 -4.18
CA CYS A 219 9.69 -9.03 -4.14
C CYS A 219 8.44 -9.24 -5.01
N VAL A 220 7.28 -9.36 -4.36
CA VAL A 220 5.96 -9.48 -5.04
C VAL A 220 5.32 -8.14 -5.44
N HIS A 221 6.13 -7.07 -5.48
CA HIS A 221 5.75 -5.71 -5.90
C HIS A 221 4.56 -5.10 -5.14
N CYS A 222 4.27 -5.55 -3.91
CA CYS A 222 3.10 -5.12 -3.16
C CYS A 222 3.07 -3.62 -2.81
N LYS A 223 4.22 -2.93 -2.83
CA LYS A 223 4.47 -1.53 -2.41
C LYS A 223 4.37 -1.24 -0.91
N THR A 224 4.10 -2.24 -0.06
CA THR A 224 3.94 -2.02 1.39
C THR A 224 5.16 -1.39 2.05
N CYS A 225 6.38 -1.74 1.65
CA CYS A 225 7.60 -1.22 2.27
C CYS A 225 7.80 0.28 2.04
N ASP A 226 7.49 0.77 0.84
CA ASP A 226 7.53 2.18 0.47
C ASP A 226 6.48 2.99 1.28
N ILE A 227 5.32 2.37 1.53
CA ILE A 227 4.20 3.01 2.25
C ILE A 227 4.36 3.00 3.77
N LYS A 228 4.93 1.93 4.33
CA LYS A 228 4.85 1.63 5.78
C LYS A 228 6.12 1.96 6.57
N ASP A 229 7.24 2.18 5.91
CA ASP A 229 8.50 2.49 6.57
C ASP A 229 8.38 3.77 7.43
N PRO A 230 8.55 3.70 8.77
CA PRO A 230 8.36 4.85 9.65
C PRO A 230 9.39 5.98 9.43
N TYR A 231 10.47 5.73 8.69
CA TYR A 231 11.47 6.74 8.35
C TYR A 231 11.38 7.24 6.91
N GLU A 232 10.50 6.68 6.08
CA GLU A 232 10.35 7.03 4.66
C GLU A 232 11.68 6.97 3.86
N ILE A 233 12.56 6.01 4.17
CA ILE A 233 13.87 5.83 3.55
C ILE A 233 13.92 4.68 2.52
N ILE A 234 12.83 3.93 2.35
CA ILE A 234 12.69 2.90 1.33
C ILE A 234 11.96 3.48 0.12
N THR A 235 12.60 3.51 -1.04
CA THR A 235 11.97 3.84 -2.32
C THR A 235 11.89 2.59 -3.19
N TRP A 236 10.67 2.20 -3.55
CA TRP A 236 10.43 1.17 -4.55
C TRP A 236 10.54 1.81 -5.94
N VAL A 237 11.41 1.25 -6.78
CA VAL A 237 11.46 1.56 -8.21
C VAL A 237 11.07 0.34 -9.03
N THR A 238 10.73 0.53 -10.29
CA THR A 238 10.39 -0.60 -11.17
C THR A 238 11.67 -1.38 -11.49
N PRO A 239 11.68 -2.71 -11.30
CA PRO A 239 12.76 -3.57 -11.79
C PRO A 239 12.76 -3.68 -13.33
N GLU A 240 13.61 -4.52 -13.88
CA GLU A 240 13.60 -4.82 -15.31
C GLU A 240 12.22 -5.33 -15.78
N GLY A 241 11.85 -4.97 -17.01
CA GLY A 241 10.55 -5.30 -17.58
C GLY A 241 10.36 -6.82 -17.70
N GLY A 242 9.28 -7.33 -17.12
CA GLY A 242 8.98 -8.77 -17.07
C GLY A 242 9.33 -9.44 -15.73
N ALA A 243 10.13 -8.80 -14.89
CA ALA A 243 10.42 -9.29 -13.54
C ALA A 243 9.24 -9.03 -12.58
N GLY A 244 9.12 -9.86 -11.54
CA GLY A 244 8.10 -9.77 -10.50
C GLY A 244 7.14 -10.97 -10.46
N PRO A 245 6.01 -10.83 -9.75
CA PRO A 245 5.06 -11.93 -9.56
C PRO A 245 4.33 -12.31 -10.85
N ASN A 246 4.23 -13.62 -11.12
CA ASN A 246 3.44 -14.19 -12.20
C ASN A 246 2.13 -14.80 -11.65
N TYR A 247 1.20 -13.92 -11.29
CA TYR A 247 -0.08 -14.32 -10.70
C TYR A 247 -1.02 -14.97 -11.73
N GLN A 248 -1.35 -16.24 -11.52
CA GLN A 248 -2.39 -16.93 -12.29
C GLN A 248 -3.72 -16.88 -11.54
N ASN A 249 -4.75 -16.29 -12.17
CA ASN A 249 -6.14 -16.24 -11.68
C ASN A 249 -6.31 -15.60 -10.26
N LEU A 250 -5.67 -14.45 -10.01
CA LEU A 250 -5.82 -13.64 -8.77
C LEU A 250 -6.46 -12.27 -9.02
#